data_AF-A0A376W3P5-F1
#
_entry.id   AF-A0A376W3P5-F1
#
_cell.length_a   1.000
_cell.length_b   1.000
_cell.length_c   1.000
_cell.angle_alpha   90.00
_cell.angle_beta   90.00
_cell.angle_gamma   90.00
#
_symmetry.space_group_name_H-M   'P 1'
#
loop_
_entity.id
_entity.type
_entity.pdbx_description
1 polymer ?
#
loop_
_entity_poly.entity_id
_entity_poly.type
_entity_poly.pdbx_seq_one_letter_code
_entity_poly.pdbx_strand_id
1 'polypeptide(L)' 'MAEETIFSKIIRREIPSDIVYQDDLVTAFRDISPQAPTHILIIPNILIPDCERRVS' A
#
# COMPACT_ATOMS: atom_id res chain seq x y z
N MET A 1 -4.18 12.10 -15.20
CA MET A 1 -2.97 12.00 -14.34
C MET A 1 -3.29 10.95 -13.29
N ALA A 2 -2.44 9.95 -13.08
CA ALA A 2 -2.74 8.95 -12.05
C ALA A 2 -2.70 9.67 -10.69
N GLU A 3 -3.85 9.73 -10.02
CA GLU A 3 -4.04 10.50 -8.80
C GLU A 3 -3.35 9.78 -7.64
N GLU A 4 -2.52 10.51 -6.90
CA GLU A 4 -1.78 9.95 -5.77
C GLU A 4 -2.77 9.57 -4.65
N THR A 5 -2.65 8.35 -4.12
CA THR A 5 -3.57 7.87 -3.08
C THR A 5 -2.95 8.03 -1.69
N ILE A 6 -3.76 7.89 -0.65
CA ILE A 6 -3.27 7.84 0.75
C ILE A 6 -2.21 6.74 0.95
N PHE A 7 -2.28 5.66 0.16
CA PHE A 7 -1.30 4.58 0.19
C PHE A 7 0.08 5.03 -0.30
N SER A 8 0.15 5.93 -1.27
CA SER A 8 1.43 6.52 -1.72
C SER A 8 2.11 7.29 -0.58
N LYS A 9 1.34 7.99 0.25
CA LYS A 9 1.87 8.67 1.45
C LYS A 9 2.34 7.69 2.52
N ILE A 10 1.65 6.56 2.67
CA ILE A 10 2.06 5.47 3.57
C ILE A 10 3.39 4.86 3.11
N ILE A 11 3.53 4.55 1.81
CA ILE A 11 4.76 4.00 1.23
C ILE A 11 5.95 4.95 1.48
N ARG A 12 5.74 6.27 1.29
CA ARG A 12 6.73 7.32 1.54
C ARG A 12 6.95 7.66 3.03
N ARG A 13 6.20 7.02 3.94
CA ARG A 13 6.22 7.28 5.40
C ARG A 13 5.91 8.74 5.78
N GLU A 14 5.11 9.43 4.97
CA GLU A 14 4.67 10.80 5.25
C GLU A 14 3.55 10.85 6.30
N ILE A 15 2.81 9.75 6.43
CA ILE A 15 1.76 9.58 7.44
C ILE A 15 2.04 8.33 8.28
N PRO A 16 1.64 8.33 9.57
CA PRO A 16 1.87 7.18 10.43
C PRO A 16 1.07 5.96 9.96
N SER A 17 1.75 4.81 9.90
CA SER A 17 1.15 3.50 9.62
C SER A 17 1.98 2.40 10.30
N ASP A 18 1.33 1.29 10.66
CA ASP A 18 2.02 0.13 11.23
C ASP A 18 2.54 -0.77 10.10
N ILE A 19 3.69 -0.39 9.53
CA ILE A 19 4.39 -1.14 8.47
C ILE A 19 5.03 -2.37 9.08
N VAL A 20 4.60 -3.54 8.61
CA VAL A 20 5.12 -4.85 9.04
C VAL A 20 6.20 -5.37 8.10
N TYR A 21 6.21 -4.91 6.85
CA TYR A 21 7.21 -5.26 5.84
C TYR A 21 7.31 -4.19 4.76
N GLN A 22 8.51 -3.93 4.26
CA GLN A 22 8.75 -3.04 3.11
C GLN A 22 10.05 -3.44 2.43
N ASP A 23 10.00 -3.65 1.11
CA ASP A 23 11.17 -3.85 0.25
C ASP A 23 11.08 -2.95 -0.99
N ASP A 24 11.90 -3.21 -2.01
CA ASP A 24 11.95 -2.42 -3.24
C ASP A 24 10.65 -2.49 -4.05
N LEU A 25 9.88 -3.57 -3.94
CA LEU A 25 8.72 -3.85 -4.78
C LEU A 25 7.39 -3.59 -4.07
N VAL A 26 7.29 -3.93 -2.79
CA VAL A 26 6.04 -3.93 -2.04
C VAL A 26 6.17 -3.34 -0.65
N THR A 27 5.05 -2.83 -0.14
CA THR A 27 4.88 -2.40 1.24
C THR A 27 3.68 -3.12 1.84
N ALA A 28 3.83 -3.66 3.05
CA ALA A 28 2.76 -4.29 3.82
C ALA A 28 2.57 -3.61 5.17
N PHE A 29 1.32 -3.29 5.51
CA PHE A 29 0.97 -2.59 6.75
C PHE A 29 -0.41 -3.03 7.27
N ARG A 30 -0.65 -2.81 8.56
CA ARG A 30 -1.95 -3.14 9.16
C ARG A 30 -3.04 -2.18 8.71
N ASP A 31 -4.23 -2.73 8.47
CA ASP A 31 -5.41 -1.94 8.20
C ASP A 31 -5.85 -1.14 9.45
N ILE A 32 -6.36 0.08 9.26
CA ILE A 32 -6.83 0.95 10.35
C ILE A 32 -8.17 0.47 10.95
N SER A 33 -8.97 -0.25 10.17
CA SER A 33 -10.27 -0.81 10.53
C SER A 33 -10.28 -2.33 10.25
N PRO A 34 -9.52 -3.12 11.02
CA PRO A 34 -9.32 -4.53 10.77
C PRO A 34 -10.65 -5.32 10.83
N GLN A 35 -10.90 -6.17 9.84
CA GLN A 35 -12.09 -7.04 9.78
C GLN A 35 -11.83 -8.46 10.33
N ALA A 36 -10.57 -8.72 10.73
CA ALA A 36 -10.11 -10.00 11.28
C ALA A 36 -8.97 -9.74 12.28
N PRO A 37 -8.65 -10.71 13.16
CA PRO A 37 -7.56 -10.58 14.13
C PRO A 37 -6.19 -10.26 13.50
N THR A 38 -6.00 -10.68 12.24
CA THR A 38 -4.86 -10.30 11.42
C THR A 38 -5.39 -9.79 10.09
N HIS A 39 -5.23 -8.49 9.83
CA HIS A 39 -5.64 -7.84 8.60
C HIS A 39 -4.52 -6.92 8.12
N ILE A 40 -3.80 -7.38 7.10
CA ILE A 40 -2.62 -6.72 6.54
C ILE A 40 -2.92 -6.45 5.07
N LEU A 41 -2.73 -5.20 4.65
CA LEU A 41 -2.75 -4.82 3.25
C LEU A 41 -1.34 -4.93 2.68
N ILE A 42 -1.22 -5.59 1.53
CA ILE A 42 0.03 -5.70 0.77
C ILE A 42 -0.19 -4.98 -0.55
N ILE A 43 0.61 -3.95 -0.82
CA ILE A 43 0.47 -3.12 -2.00
C ILE A 43 1.81 -2.96 -2.73
N PRO A 44 1.81 -2.80 -4.06
CA PRO A 44 3.01 -2.44 -4.80
C PRO A 44 3.46 -1.01 -4.44
N ASN A 45 4.77 -0.78 -4.44
CA ASN A 45 5.35 0.55 -4.24
C ASN A 45 5.07 1.50 -5.43
N ILE A 46 4.75 0.93 -6.60
CA ILE A 46 4.34 1.66 -7.78
C ILE A 46 2.81 1.82 -7.81
N LEU A 47 2.34 2.98 -8.26
CA LEU A 47 0.90 3.25 -8.36
C LEU A 47 0.28 2.48 -9.53
N ILE A 48 -0.52 1.47 -9.18
CA ILE A 48 -1.34 0.70 -10.11
C ILE A 48 -2.81 0.93 -9.71
N PRO A 49 -3.62 1.66 -10.50
CA PRO A 49 -4.99 2.02 -10.13
C PRO A 49 -5.96 0.83 -10.09
N ASP A 50 -5.72 -0.17 -10.93
CA ASP A 50 -6.59 -1.31 -11.14
C ASP A 50 -5.77 -2.57 -11.46
N CYS A 51 -6.34 -3.74 -11.21
CA CYS A 51 -5.64 -5.02 -11.36
C CYS A 51 -5.41 -5.42 -12.83
N GLU A 52 -6.20 -4.87 -13.76
CA GLU A 52 -6.11 -5.22 -15.19
C GLU A 52 -5.00 -4.45 -15.92
N ARG A 53 -4.46 -3.42 -15.27
CA ARG A 53 -3.37 -2.62 -15.78
C ARG A 53 -2.10 -3.46 -15.96
N ARG A 54 -1.86 -3.86 -17.21
CA ARG A 54 -0.61 -4.48 -17.64
C ARG A 54 0.50 -3.44 -17.58
N VAL A 55 1.49 -3.69 -16.74
CA VAL A 55 2.77 -2.97 -16.78
C VAL A 55 3.53 -3.55 -17.97
N SER A 56 3.64 -2.76 -19.03
CA SER A 56 4.36 -3.07 -20.27
C SER A 56 5.87 -3.08 -20.06
#